data_AF-A0A3B9VK25-F1
#
_entry.id   AF-A0A3B9VK25-F1
#
_cell.length_a   1.000
_cell.length_b   1.000
_cell.length_c   1.000
_cell.angle_alpha   90.00
_cell.angle_beta   90.00
_cell.angle_gamma   90.00
#
_symmetry.space_group_name_H-M   'P 1'
#
loop_
_entity.id
_entity.type
_entity.pdbx_description
1 polymer ?
#
loop_
_entity_poly.entity_id
_entity_poly.type
_entity_poly.pdbx_seq_one_letter_code
_entity_poly.pdbx_strand_id
1 'polypeptide(L)'
;AWKATIDALLALGEELPRKRPKFGHGASFNFLGRDGNTRLVIGSYHPSQQNTFTGKLTRSQLDSVVKKAGRFAHAEVAPVAQRQRQTT
;
A
#
# COMPACT_ATOMS: atom_id res chain seq x y z
N ALA A 1 -6.29 8.25 9.70
CA ALA A 1 -6.04 7.06 8.86
C ALA A 1 -4.56 6.91 8.50
N TRP A 2 -4.02 7.63 7.50
CA TRP A 2 -2.66 7.39 6.95
C TRP A 2 -1.53 7.30 7.98
N LYS A 3 -1.38 8.33 8.83
CA LYS A 3 -0.33 8.33 9.87
C LYS A 3 -0.47 7.13 10.80
N ALA A 4 -1.68 6.84 11.27
CA ALA A 4 -1.97 5.73 12.17
C ALA A 4 -1.67 4.37 11.53
N THR A 5 -1.96 4.18 10.23
CA THR A 5 -1.60 2.97 9.50
C THR A 5 -0.08 2.75 9.49
N ILE A 6 0.69 3.80 9.20
CA ILE A 6 2.16 3.73 9.23
C ILE A 6 2.65 3.42 10.66
N ASP A 7 2.10 4.09 11.66
CA ASP A 7 2.49 3.86 13.06
C ASP A 7 2.18 2.42 13.50
N ALA A 8 1.03 1.88 13.09
CA ALA A 8 0.66 0.49 13.36
C ALA A 8 1.58 -0.52 12.65
N LEU A 9 1.94 -0.29 11.39
CA LEU A 9 2.89 -1.14 10.66
C LEU A 9 4.28 -1.14 11.32
N LEU A 10 4.77 0.02 11.75
CA LEU A 10 6.03 0.11 12.50
C LEU A 10 5.93 -0.61 13.85
N ALA A 11 4.81 -0.49 14.57
CA ALA A 11 4.59 -1.19 15.84
C ALA A 11 4.52 -2.71 15.67
N LEU A 12 4.09 -3.21 14.50
CA LEU A 12 4.14 -4.62 14.13
C LEU A 12 5.54 -5.09 13.71
N GLY A 13 6.52 -4.18 13.66
CA GLY A 13 7.90 -4.47 13.29
C GLY A 13 8.12 -4.61 11.78
N GLU A 14 7.23 -4.06 10.95
CA GLU A 14 7.40 -4.07 9.50
C GLU A 14 8.46 -3.06 9.05
N GLU A 15 9.29 -3.45 8.09
CA GLU A 15 10.32 -2.57 7.51
C GLU A 15 9.71 -1.65 6.44
N LEU A 16 9.51 -0.38 6.80
CA LEU A 16 8.96 0.63 5.90
C LEU A 16 10.07 1.50 5.26
N PRO A 17 9.78 2.21 4.16
CA PRO A 17 10.74 3.14 3.56
C PRO A 17 11.28 4.17 4.56
N ARG A 18 12.61 4.42 4.51
CA ARG A 18 13.34 5.31 5.43
C ARG A 18 12.71 6.70 5.55
N LYS A 19 12.25 7.27 4.43
CA LYS A 19 11.51 8.53 4.44
C LYS A 19 10.03 8.24 4.64
N ARG A 20 9.47 8.76 5.73
CA ARG A 20 8.05 8.55 6.04
C ARG A 20 7.15 9.05 4.90
N PRO A 21 6.32 8.18 4.31
CA PRO A 21 5.44 8.56 3.21
C PRO A 21 4.43 9.64 3.63
N LYS A 22 4.32 10.71 2.84
CA LYS A 22 3.30 11.74 3.02
C LYS A 22 1.97 11.28 2.39
N PHE A 23 0.86 11.69 2.99
CA PHE A 23 -0.47 11.39 2.45
C PHE A 23 -0.80 12.28 1.24
N GLY A 24 -1.52 11.70 0.29
CA GLY A 24 -2.10 12.36 -0.88
C GLY A 24 -2.96 11.36 -1.64
N HIS A 25 -3.82 11.83 -2.54
CA HIS A 25 -4.55 10.92 -3.41
C HIS A 25 -3.58 10.22 -4.36
N GLY A 26 -3.64 8.88 -4.39
CA GLY A 26 -2.71 8.04 -5.15
C GLY A 26 -1.33 7.88 -4.51
N ALA A 27 -1.06 8.53 -3.37
CA ALA A 27 0.19 8.32 -2.63
C ALA A 27 0.31 6.86 -2.24
N SER A 28 1.47 6.26 -2.46
CA SER A 28 1.66 4.83 -2.19
C SER A 28 3.07 4.49 -1.79
N PHE A 29 3.23 3.41 -1.04
CA PHE A 29 4.51 2.79 -0.75
C PHE A 29 4.38 1.28 -0.68
N ASN A 30 5.45 0.59 -1.07
CA ASN A 30 5.59 -0.85 -0.88
C ASN A 30 6.44 -1.13 0.35
N PHE A 31 6.23 -2.29 0.95
CA PHE A 31 7.12 -2.85 1.95
C PHE A 31 7.17 -4.37 1.82
N LEU A 32 8.29 -4.96 2.24
CA LEU A 32 8.41 -6.40 2.39
C LEU A 32 7.90 -6.77 3.77
N GLY A 33 6.84 -7.57 3.83
CA GLY A 33 6.35 -8.09 5.09
C GLY A 33 7.33 -9.07 5.71
N ARG A 34 7.30 -9.20 7.04
CA ARG A 34 8.11 -10.22 7.76
C ARG A 34 7.81 -11.66 7.33
N ASP A 35 6.64 -11.90 6.74
CA ASP A 35 6.24 -13.19 6.15
C ASP A 35 6.79 -13.39 4.71
N GLY A 36 7.63 -12.48 4.21
CA GLY A 36 8.20 -12.53 2.88
C GLY A 36 7.30 -12.00 1.77
N ASN A 37 6.08 -11.56 2.08
CA ASN A 37 5.13 -11.06 1.09
C ASN A 37 5.30 -9.55 0.89
N THR A 38 5.46 -9.13 -0.37
CA THR A 38 5.45 -7.70 -0.70
C THR A 38 4.03 -7.17 -0.61
N ARG A 39 3.84 -6.07 0.12
CA ARG A 39 2.56 -5.40 0.28
C ARG A 39 2.64 -3.97 -0.23
N LEU A 40 1.53 -3.49 -0.80
CA LEU A 40 1.36 -2.13 -1.29
C LEU A 40 0.30 -1.41 -0.44
N VAL A 41 0.66 -0.26 0.12
CA VAL A 41 -0.28 0.66 0.76
C VAL A 41 -0.54 1.81 -0.19
N ILE A 42 -1.81 2.12 -0.46
CA ILE A 42 -2.22 3.25 -1.30
C ILE A 42 -3.22 4.13 -0.53
N GLY A 43 -3.00 5.44 -0.57
CA GLY A 43 -3.91 6.45 -0.05
C GLY A 43 -4.86 6.97 -1.13
N SER A 44 -6.13 7.17 -0.77
CA SER A 44 -7.09 7.93 -1.56
C SER A 44 -7.74 8.99 -0.69
N TYR A 45 -8.11 10.12 -1.28
CA TYR A 45 -9.11 10.98 -0.67
C TYR A 45 -10.42 10.21 -0.47
N HIS A 46 -11.12 10.55 0.60
CA HIS A 46 -12.44 9.99 0.90
C HIS A 46 -13.49 10.57 -0.08
N PRO A 47 -14.41 9.74 -0.62
CA PRO A 47 -15.47 10.20 -1.52
C PRO A 47 -16.61 10.93 -0.78
N SER A 48 -16.29 11.93 0.03
CA SER A 48 -17.27 12.83 0.65
C SER A 48 -17.82 13.83 -0.36
N GLN A 49 -19.03 14.32 -0.13
CA GLN A 49 -19.69 15.35 -0.94
C GLN A 49 -18.79 16.56 -1.22
N GLN A 50 -18.08 17.09 -0.22
CA GLN A 50 -17.15 18.21 -0.42
C GLN A 50 -16.07 17.89 -1.47
N ASN A 51 -15.54 16.67 -1.51
CA ASN A 51 -14.49 16.31 -2.45
C ASN A 51 -15.07 16.01 -3.84
N THR A 52 -16.24 15.36 -3.90
CA THR A 52 -16.86 14.95 -5.17
C THR A 52 -17.55 16.11 -5.87
N PHE A 53 -18.22 17.01 -5.15
CA PHE A 53 -18.95 18.14 -5.76
C PHE A 53 -18.02 19.26 -6.20
N THR A 54 -16.89 19.46 -5.51
CA THR A 54 -15.87 20.46 -5.90
C THR A 54 -14.91 19.93 -6.96
N GLY A 55 -14.99 18.65 -7.33
CA GLY A 55 -14.06 18.02 -8.27
C GLY A 55 -12.68 17.71 -7.70
N LYS A 56 -12.44 17.95 -6.39
CA LYS A 56 -11.19 17.56 -5.71
C LYS A 56 -10.93 16.05 -5.73
N LEU A 57 -11.99 15.25 -5.84
CA LEU A 57 -11.92 13.82 -6.17
C LEU A 57 -12.98 13.49 -7.21
N THR A 58 -12.56 13.06 -8.38
CA THR A 58 -13.46 12.55 -9.42
C THR A 58 -13.66 11.04 -9.29
N ARG A 59 -14.73 10.52 -9.91
CA ARG A 59 -14.95 9.07 -10.01
C ARG A 59 -13.78 8.36 -10.70
N SER A 60 -13.28 8.91 -11.82
CA SER A 60 -12.16 8.31 -12.56
C SER A 60 -10.86 8.26 -11.76
N GLN A 61 -10.62 9.26 -10.91
CA GLN A 61 -9.48 9.28 -9.99
C GLN A 61 -9.59 8.18 -8.93
N LEU A 62 -10.77 8.02 -8.31
CA LEU A 62 -11.02 6.92 -7.37
C LEU A 62 -10.86 5.56 -8.06
N ASP A 63 -11.47 5.37 -9.23
CA ASP A 63 -11.37 4.15 -10.02
C ASP A 63 -9.92 3.81 -10.36
N SER A 64 -9.09 4.82 -10.67
CA SER A 64 -7.67 4.64 -10.97
C SER A 64 -6.90 4.03 -9.79
N VAL A 65 -7.15 4.53 -8.57
CA VAL A 65 -6.52 4.00 -7.35
C VAL A 65 -6.96 2.57 -7.06
N VAL A 66 -8.25 2.28 -7.17
CA VAL A 66 -8.77 0.92 -6.95
C VAL A 66 -8.23 -0.05 -7.99
N LYS A 67 -8.19 0.35 -9.27
CA LYS A 67 -7.58 -0.46 -10.35
C LYS A 67 -6.09 -0.69 -10.10
N LYS A 68 -5.34 0.30 -9.61
CA LYS A 68 -3.93 0.13 -9.23
C LYS A 68 -3.77 -0.91 -8.11
N ALA A 69 -4.64 -0.86 -7.09
CA ALA A 69 -4.66 -1.86 -6.02
C ALA A 69 -4.98 -3.26 -6.57
N GLY A 70 -6.00 -3.39 -7.42
CA GLY A 70 -6.37 -4.66 -8.05
C GLY A 70 -5.23 -5.25 -8.90
N ARG A 71 -4.57 -4.43 -9.73
CA ARG A 71 -3.41 -4.87 -10.52
C ARG A 71 -2.28 -5.40 -9.64
N PHE A 72 -2.03 -4.77 -8.50
CA PHE A 72 -1.01 -5.24 -7.57
C PHE A 72 -1.43 -6.55 -6.89
N ALA A 73 -2.69 -6.65 -6.45
CA ALA A 73 -3.20 -7.85 -5.78
C ALA A 73 -3.26 -9.08 -6.71
N HIS A 74 -3.48 -8.86 -8.00
CA HIS A 74 -3.52 -9.92 -9.02
C HIS A 74 -2.16 -10.21 -9.67
N ALA A 75 -1.14 -9.38 -9.45
CA ALA A 75 0.21 -9.71 -9.88
C ALA A 75 0.69 -10.87 -9.00
N GLU A 76 0.85 -12.07 -9.57
CA GLU A 76 1.29 -13.25 -8.83
C GLU A 76 2.55 -12.93 -8.02
N VAL A 77 2.46 -13.11 -6.70
CA VAL A 77 3.60 -13.06 -5.81
C VAL A 77 4.36 -14.37 -6.03
N ALA A 78 5.42 -14.32 -6.84
CA ALA A 78 6.31 -15.46 -7.01
C ALA A 78 6.72 -15.97 -5.62
N PRO A 79 6.53 -17.26 -5.29
CA PRO A 79 6.89 -17.78 -3.99
C PRO A 79 8.39 -17.58 -3.76
N VAL A 80 8.74 -16.96 -2.64
CA VAL A 80 10.13 -16.89 -2.17
C VAL A 80 10.61 -18.33 -2.00
N ALA A 81 11.47 -18.78 -2.91
CA ALA A 81 12.08 -20.09 -2.83
C ALA A 81 12.70 -20.26 -1.44
N GLN A 82 12.17 -21.22 -0.68
CA GLN A 82 12.75 -21.64 0.59
C GLN A 82 14.21 -21.98 0.33
N ARG A 83 15.13 -21.13 0.80
CA ARG A 83 16.56 -21.50 0.88
C ARG A 83 16.64 -22.68 1.84
N GLN A 84 16.68 -23.88 1.27
CA GLN A 84 17.02 -25.09 1.99
C GLN A 84 18.40 -24.86 2.60
N ARG A 85 18.43 -24.84 3.94
CA ARG A 85 19.67 -24.90 4.70
C ARG A 85 20.30 -26.25 4.37
N GLN A 86 21.37 -26.22 3.59
CA GLN A 86 22.31 -27.35 3.53
C GLN A 86 22.96 -27.42 4.91
N THR A 87 22.55 -28.40 5.72
CA THR A 87 23.33 -28.87 6.86
C THR A 87 24.12 -30.09 6.43
N THR A 88 25.42 -29.97 6.69
CA THR A 88 26.51 -30.94 6.57
C THR A 88 26.20 -32.29 7.20
#